data_AF-A0A536DKC9-F1
#
_entry.id   AF-A0A536DKC9-F1
#
_cell.length_a   1.000
_cell.length_b   1.000
_cell.length_c   1.000
_cell.angle_alpha   90.00
_cell.angle_beta   90.00
_cell.angle_gamma   90.00
#
_symmetry.space_group_name_H-M   'P 1'
#
loop_
_entity.id
_entity.type
_entity.pdbx_description
1 polymer ?
#
loop_
_entity_poly.entity_id
_entity_poly.type
_entity_poly.pdbx_seq_one_letter_code
_entity_poly.pdbx_strand_id
1 'polypeptide(L)'
;VWKSRLPAGEGRPWLEEVLALSGAEAPTPARAVSVLTAAHLAWGRGDYQAADRYYAEADPLARRLGDPWILFVTLVDQGQESQQRGDYDAARTFWQEGLIITRASGDQASEAILLSNLGRLDIFEGNYASGRARCEDGLRLAQQLRDHFVIWNGLNAIALAALAQGDLATVRARSYESLNVLGHRVMQAGPLHMLAEVAIAEGDYAAARRHLDQALAFLANTGDPVATAQMVEAFAHLASRVGLSDVALRLAGAAEAARETRDVVTSRSLPLLPHFPISRDLRERWLLPLRLTVGEEDAACWWAAGRVLSLDEAVALARSSVLAAPDSTTQLLAAGSGGLSEAPRQMDAGPGGAGLTSRETEVLRLVAQGQSNKEIAAELVLSVRTVERHITNLYGKIDARGKADATAYAIHHGLV
;
A
#
# COMPACT_ATOMS: atom_id res chain seq x y z
N VAL A 1 20.43 -14.24 6.70
CA VAL A 1 20.51 -12.91 7.36
C VAL A 1 20.65 -11.78 6.34
N TRP A 2 21.63 -11.83 5.43
CA TRP A 2 21.82 -10.82 4.37
C TRP A 2 20.60 -10.62 3.46
N LYS A 3 19.98 -11.71 2.98
CA LYS A 3 18.74 -11.68 2.17
C LYS A 3 17.55 -11.03 2.90
N SER A 4 17.54 -11.05 4.24
CA SER A 4 16.38 -10.71 5.08
C SER A 4 16.51 -9.44 5.93
N ARG A 5 17.72 -8.91 6.21
CA ARG A 5 17.92 -7.88 7.25
C ARG A 5 18.99 -6.81 7.00
N LEU A 6 19.80 -6.87 5.94
CA LEU A 6 20.91 -5.92 5.73
C LEU A 6 20.87 -5.27 4.34
N PRO A 7 21.41 -4.04 4.17
CA PRO A 7 21.62 -3.46 2.85
C PRO A 7 22.45 -4.43 2.00
N ALA A 8 22.09 -4.59 0.73
CA ALA A 8 22.80 -5.46 -0.22
C ALA A 8 24.31 -5.16 -0.33
N GLY A 9 24.75 -4.01 0.20
CA GLY A 9 26.11 -3.48 0.34
C GLY A 9 27.12 -4.38 1.05
N GLU A 10 26.77 -4.88 2.22
CA GLU A 10 27.76 -5.38 3.18
C GLU A 10 28.08 -6.88 3.04
N GLY A 11 27.20 -7.67 2.42
CA GLY A 11 27.36 -9.13 2.32
C GLY A 11 28.26 -9.60 1.18
N ARG A 12 28.51 -8.74 0.18
CA ARG A 12 29.24 -9.09 -1.05
C ARG A 12 30.72 -9.42 -0.81
N PRO A 13 31.50 -8.61 -0.07
CA PRO A 13 32.92 -8.92 0.17
C PRO A 13 33.09 -10.27 0.87
N TRP A 14 32.24 -10.56 1.86
CA TRP A 14 32.23 -11.85 2.55
C TRP A 14 31.83 -13.01 1.65
N LEU A 15 30.85 -12.82 0.76
CA LEU A 15 30.44 -13.84 -0.21
C LEU A 15 31.50 -14.09 -1.27
N GLU A 16 32.15 -13.04 -1.78
CA GLU A 16 33.27 -13.17 -2.73
C GLU A 16 34.46 -13.89 -2.08
N GLU A 17 34.77 -13.57 -0.83
CA GLU A 17 35.81 -14.25 -0.06
C GLU A 17 35.49 -15.74 0.14
N VAL A 18 34.25 -16.06 0.56
CA VAL A 18 33.79 -17.46 0.72
C VAL A 18 33.83 -18.22 -0.61
N LEU A 19 33.43 -17.60 -1.71
CA LEU A 19 33.44 -18.22 -3.04
C LEU A 19 34.86 -18.39 -3.61
N ALA A 20 35.83 -17.61 -3.12
CA ALA A 20 37.24 -17.67 -3.51
C ALA A 20 38.09 -18.64 -2.65
N LEU A 21 37.54 -19.21 -1.57
CA LEU A 21 38.26 -20.18 -0.74
C LEU A 21 38.63 -21.43 -1.53
N SER A 22 39.82 -21.98 -1.28
CA SER A 22 40.25 -23.24 -1.90
C SER A 22 39.27 -24.39 -1.55
N GLY A 23 38.79 -25.09 -2.57
CA GLY A 23 37.78 -26.15 -2.41
C GLY A 23 36.33 -25.66 -2.41
N ALA A 24 36.09 -24.34 -2.45
CA ALA A 24 34.75 -23.79 -2.54
C ALA A 24 34.02 -24.19 -3.82
N GLU A 25 34.73 -24.60 -4.88
CA GLU A 25 34.19 -25.10 -6.16
C GLU A 25 33.42 -26.43 -6.04
N ALA A 26 33.57 -27.13 -4.92
CA ALA A 26 32.86 -28.38 -4.70
C ALA A 26 31.33 -28.17 -4.75
N PRO A 27 30.59 -29.08 -5.39
CA PRO A 27 29.15 -28.96 -5.55
C PRO A 27 28.42 -29.30 -4.26
N THR A 28 28.36 -28.33 -3.37
CA THR A 28 27.75 -28.47 -2.04
C THR A 28 26.50 -27.60 -1.92
N PRO A 29 25.56 -27.94 -1.04
CA PRO A 29 24.45 -27.08 -0.66
C PRO A 29 24.87 -25.66 -0.30
N ALA A 30 25.98 -25.52 0.44
CA ALA A 30 26.52 -24.24 0.85
C ALA A 30 26.97 -23.39 -0.35
N ARG A 31 27.65 -23.99 -1.35
CA ARG A 31 28.00 -23.29 -2.60
C ARG A 31 26.75 -22.84 -3.34
N ALA A 32 25.76 -23.72 -3.52
CA ALA A 32 24.53 -23.40 -4.24
C ALA A 32 23.81 -22.18 -3.64
N VAL A 33 23.62 -22.18 -2.31
CA VAL A 33 23.00 -21.06 -1.60
C VAL A 33 23.85 -19.78 -1.67
N SER A 34 25.18 -19.91 -1.65
CA SER A 34 26.10 -18.75 -1.72
C SER A 34 26.09 -18.10 -3.09
N VAL A 35 26.18 -18.89 -4.16
CA VAL A 35 26.09 -18.42 -5.56
C VAL A 35 24.73 -17.78 -5.82
N LEU A 36 23.64 -18.41 -5.35
CA LEU A 36 22.30 -17.83 -5.48
C LEU A 36 22.15 -16.50 -4.71
N THR A 37 22.72 -16.41 -3.51
CA THR A 37 22.74 -15.16 -2.75
C THR A 37 23.55 -14.09 -3.48
N ALA A 38 24.68 -14.46 -4.09
CA ALA A 38 25.48 -13.55 -4.91
C ALA A 38 24.71 -13.06 -6.14
N ALA A 39 23.93 -13.93 -6.79
CA ALA A 39 23.03 -13.55 -7.89
C ALA A 39 22.01 -12.49 -7.45
N HIS A 40 21.31 -12.74 -6.34
CA HIS A 40 20.31 -11.80 -5.80
C HIS A 40 20.94 -10.44 -5.42
N LEU A 41 22.14 -10.44 -4.83
CA LEU A 41 22.83 -9.20 -4.46
C LEU A 41 23.36 -8.42 -5.67
N ALA A 42 23.87 -9.12 -6.69
CA ALA A 42 24.30 -8.50 -7.95
C ALA A 42 23.09 -7.85 -8.64
N TRP A 43 21.98 -8.59 -8.71
CA TRP A 43 20.72 -8.09 -9.24
C TRP A 43 20.26 -6.82 -8.53
N GLY A 44 20.16 -6.84 -7.19
CA GLY A 44 19.72 -5.70 -6.38
C GLY A 44 20.59 -4.43 -6.50
N ARG A 45 21.78 -4.51 -7.13
CA ARG A 45 22.66 -3.37 -7.42
C ARG A 45 22.66 -2.93 -8.88
N GLY A 46 21.90 -3.60 -9.74
CA GLY A 46 21.92 -3.36 -11.19
C GLY A 46 23.05 -4.06 -11.94
N ASP A 47 23.84 -4.92 -11.29
CA ASP A 47 24.90 -5.70 -11.94
C ASP A 47 24.30 -6.97 -12.57
N TYR A 48 23.47 -6.76 -13.60
CA TYR A 48 22.69 -7.83 -14.24
C TYR A 48 23.57 -8.87 -14.92
N GLN A 49 24.72 -8.46 -15.47
CA GLN A 49 25.67 -9.38 -16.09
C GLN A 49 26.29 -10.33 -15.06
N ALA A 50 26.65 -9.84 -13.87
CA ALA A 50 27.12 -10.73 -12.81
C ALA A 50 25.99 -11.62 -12.26
N ALA A 51 24.77 -11.08 -12.14
CA ALA A 51 23.61 -11.87 -11.71
C ALA A 51 23.34 -13.05 -12.66
N ASP A 52 23.32 -12.81 -13.98
CA ASP A 52 23.10 -13.86 -14.99
C ASP A 52 24.17 -14.96 -14.91
N ARG A 53 25.44 -14.57 -14.74
CA ARG A 53 26.54 -15.53 -14.55
C ARG A 53 26.35 -16.39 -13.29
N TYR A 54 25.94 -15.79 -12.18
CA TYR A 54 25.68 -16.54 -10.95
C TYR A 54 24.45 -17.45 -11.08
N TYR A 55 23.37 -17.02 -11.74
CA TYR A 55 22.22 -17.89 -12.00
C TYR A 55 22.56 -19.06 -12.94
N ALA A 56 23.36 -18.82 -13.98
CA ALA A 56 23.83 -19.85 -14.90
C ALA A 56 24.71 -20.91 -14.21
N GLU A 57 25.33 -20.57 -13.08
CA GLU A 57 26.03 -21.52 -12.23
C GLU A 57 25.10 -22.19 -11.20
N ALA A 58 24.20 -21.43 -10.58
CA ALA A 58 23.32 -21.88 -9.51
C ALA A 58 22.32 -22.95 -9.95
N ASP A 59 21.69 -22.81 -11.13
CA ASP A 59 20.67 -23.76 -11.60
C ASP A 59 21.23 -25.18 -11.85
N PRO A 60 22.31 -25.37 -12.64
CA PRO A 60 22.89 -26.69 -12.83
C PRO A 60 23.37 -27.31 -11.51
N LEU A 61 23.89 -26.49 -10.59
CA LEU A 61 24.33 -26.94 -9.28
C LEU A 61 23.16 -27.38 -8.41
N ALA A 62 22.08 -26.61 -8.35
CA ALA A 62 20.86 -26.96 -7.62
C ALA A 62 20.24 -28.25 -8.15
N ARG A 63 20.14 -28.39 -9.48
CA ARG A 63 19.62 -29.61 -10.14
C ARG A 63 20.47 -30.83 -9.83
N ARG A 64 21.81 -30.70 -9.85
CA ARG A 64 22.73 -31.80 -9.51
C ARG A 64 22.64 -32.25 -8.06
N LEU A 65 22.40 -31.33 -7.14
CA LEU A 65 22.25 -31.65 -5.73
C LEU A 65 20.94 -32.41 -5.46
N GLY A 66 19.90 -32.17 -6.26
CA GLY A 66 18.60 -32.81 -6.12
C GLY A 66 17.86 -32.42 -4.84
N ASP A 67 18.33 -31.39 -4.13
CA ASP A 67 17.68 -30.87 -2.93
C ASP A 67 16.44 -30.03 -3.33
N PRO A 68 15.23 -30.43 -2.92
CA PRO A 68 14.00 -29.75 -3.34
C PRO A 68 13.93 -28.29 -2.88
N TRP A 69 14.49 -27.96 -1.72
CA TRP A 69 14.45 -26.61 -1.18
C TRP A 69 15.41 -25.70 -1.94
N ILE A 70 16.63 -26.15 -2.22
CA ILE A 70 17.60 -25.35 -3.01
C ILE A 70 17.05 -25.10 -4.41
N LEU A 71 16.48 -26.13 -5.06
CA LEU A 71 15.89 -25.98 -6.38
C LEU A 71 14.70 -25.02 -6.35
N PHE A 72 13.83 -25.10 -5.34
CA PHE A 72 12.76 -24.13 -5.13
C PHE A 72 13.27 -22.69 -5.03
N VAL A 73 14.26 -22.40 -4.17
CA VAL A 73 14.75 -21.02 -3.98
C VAL A 73 15.37 -20.49 -5.28
N THR A 74 16.11 -21.32 -6.01
CA THR A 74 16.69 -20.95 -7.31
C THR A 74 15.61 -20.59 -8.33
N LEU A 75 14.60 -21.45 -8.50
CA LEU A 75 13.50 -21.22 -9.45
C LEU A 75 12.65 -19.99 -9.07
N VAL A 76 12.41 -19.75 -7.78
CA VAL A 76 11.69 -18.55 -7.32
C VAL A 76 12.46 -17.29 -7.67
N ASP A 77 13.76 -17.24 -7.37
CA ASP A 77 14.60 -16.07 -7.62
C ASP A 77 14.73 -15.79 -9.14
N GLN A 78 14.94 -16.82 -9.97
CA GLN A 78 14.94 -16.69 -11.43
C GLN A 78 13.58 -16.24 -11.98
N GLY A 79 12.48 -16.77 -11.47
CA GLY A 79 11.15 -16.32 -11.89
C GLY A 79 10.86 -14.87 -11.49
N GLN A 80 11.31 -14.42 -10.30
CA GLN A 80 11.19 -13.01 -9.89
C GLN A 80 12.02 -12.07 -10.75
N GLU A 81 13.19 -12.52 -11.19
CA GLU A 81 14.09 -11.79 -12.05
C GLU A 81 13.53 -11.69 -13.48
N SER A 82 13.06 -12.81 -14.04
CA SER A 82 12.35 -12.84 -15.33
C SER A 82 11.12 -11.91 -15.33
N GLN A 83 10.32 -11.94 -14.26
CA GLN A 83 9.18 -11.03 -14.09
C GLN A 83 9.62 -9.55 -14.08
N GLN A 84 10.76 -9.21 -13.46
CA GLN A 84 11.27 -7.84 -13.43
C GLN A 84 11.80 -7.38 -14.79
N ARG A 85 12.35 -8.29 -15.59
CA ARG A 85 12.74 -8.04 -16.99
C ARG A 85 11.54 -7.94 -17.94
N GLY A 86 10.34 -8.30 -17.48
CA GLY A 86 9.13 -8.37 -18.30
C GLY A 86 8.98 -9.68 -19.08
N ASP A 87 9.85 -10.67 -18.85
CA ASP A 87 9.71 -12.02 -19.41
C ASP A 87 8.79 -12.87 -18.52
N TYR A 88 7.49 -12.68 -18.73
CA TYR A 88 6.45 -13.32 -17.93
C TYR A 88 6.30 -14.82 -18.25
N ASP A 89 6.61 -15.24 -19.47
CA ASP A 89 6.57 -16.65 -19.87
C ASP A 89 7.68 -17.45 -19.19
N ALA A 90 8.90 -16.90 -19.13
CA ALA A 90 9.99 -17.49 -18.36
C ALA A 90 9.65 -17.54 -16.86
N ALA A 91 9.13 -16.43 -16.29
CA ALA A 91 8.74 -16.38 -14.89
C ALA A 91 7.70 -17.46 -14.54
N ARG A 92 6.68 -17.62 -15.39
CA ARG A 92 5.66 -18.65 -15.28
C ARG A 92 6.25 -20.05 -15.31
N THR A 93 7.15 -20.31 -16.25
CA THR A 93 7.80 -21.62 -16.40
C THR A 93 8.58 -22.00 -15.14
N PHE A 94 9.42 -21.10 -14.62
CA PHE A 94 10.21 -21.35 -13.41
C PHE A 94 9.31 -21.60 -12.19
N TRP A 95 8.27 -20.79 -11.99
CA TRP A 95 7.39 -20.97 -10.83
C TRP A 95 6.47 -22.20 -10.97
N GLN A 96 6.07 -22.59 -12.18
CA GLN A 96 5.33 -23.84 -12.38
C GLN A 96 6.20 -25.07 -12.08
N GLU A 97 7.47 -25.06 -12.51
CA GLU A 97 8.42 -26.12 -12.16
C GLU A 97 8.61 -26.20 -10.64
N GLY A 98 8.84 -25.07 -9.98
CA GLY A 98 8.95 -25.00 -8.51
C GLY A 98 7.70 -25.52 -7.80
N LEU A 99 6.51 -25.26 -8.35
CA LEU A 99 5.25 -25.70 -7.77
C LEU A 99 5.09 -27.23 -7.84
N ILE A 100 5.55 -27.85 -8.92
CA ILE A 100 5.57 -29.30 -9.05
C ILE A 100 6.51 -29.92 -8.00
N ILE A 101 7.70 -29.36 -7.84
CA ILE A 101 8.72 -29.85 -6.89
C ILE A 101 8.23 -29.74 -5.45
N THR A 102 7.71 -28.58 -5.06
CA THR A 102 7.25 -28.32 -3.68
C THR A 102 6.03 -29.17 -3.31
N ARG A 103 5.13 -29.44 -4.26
CA ARG A 103 4.04 -30.40 -4.07
C ARG A 103 4.53 -31.83 -3.91
N ALA A 104 5.49 -32.25 -4.72
CA ALA A 104 6.05 -33.60 -4.64
C ALA A 104 6.80 -33.84 -3.32
N SER A 105 7.44 -32.80 -2.76
CA SER A 105 8.11 -32.89 -1.45
C SER A 105 7.20 -32.65 -0.25
N GLY A 106 5.95 -32.20 -0.47
CA GLY A 106 5.01 -31.84 0.60
C GLY A 106 5.36 -30.54 1.33
N ASP A 107 6.20 -29.67 0.75
CA ASP A 107 6.56 -28.38 1.32
C ASP A 107 5.47 -27.34 1.08
N GLN A 108 4.50 -27.30 2.00
CA GLN A 108 3.35 -26.41 1.95
C GLN A 108 3.73 -24.92 2.04
N ALA A 109 4.85 -24.58 2.70
CA ALA A 109 5.27 -23.19 2.86
C ALA A 109 5.77 -22.63 1.52
N SER A 110 6.62 -23.39 0.85
CA SER A 110 7.13 -23.05 -0.48
C SER A 110 6.03 -23.10 -1.55
N GLU A 111 5.09 -24.05 -1.45
CA GLU A 111 3.90 -24.09 -2.32
C GLU A 111 3.06 -22.80 -2.22
N ALA A 112 2.80 -22.31 -1.00
CA ALA A 112 2.02 -21.09 -0.78
C ALA A 112 2.63 -19.85 -1.45
N ILE A 113 3.97 -19.74 -1.43
CA ILE A 113 4.72 -18.67 -2.09
C ILE A 113 4.51 -18.72 -3.61
N LEU A 114 4.65 -19.91 -4.21
CA LEU A 114 4.53 -20.10 -5.66
C LEU A 114 3.11 -19.88 -6.17
N LEU A 115 2.11 -20.36 -5.43
CA LEU A 115 0.70 -20.08 -5.73
C LEU A 115 0.41 -18.58 -5.71
N SER A 116 0.96 -17.85 -4.74
CA SER A 116 0.82 -16.40 -4.65
C SER A 116 1.48 -15.69 -5.83
N ASN A 117 2.70 -16.10 -6.23
CA ASN A 117 3.41 -15.50 -7.36
C ASN A 117 2.72 -15.78 -8.70
N LEU A 118 2.33 -17.03 -8.95
CA LEU A 118 1.60 -17.43 -10.16
C LEU A 118 0.21 -16.81 -10.24
N GLY A 119 -0.50 -16.72 -9.12
CA GLY A 119 -1.81 -16.06 -9.06
C GLY A 119 -1.69 -14.57 -9.36
N ARG A 120 -0.66 -13.91 -8.83
CA ARG A 120 -0.36 -12.52 -9.13
C ARG A 120 0.00 -12.30 -10.60
N LEU A 121 0.78 -13.20 -11.20
CA LEU A 121 1.11 -13.14 -12.63
C LEU A 121 -0.13 -13.27 -13.51
N ASP A 122 -1.02 -14.21 -13.20
CA ASP A 122 -2.32 -14.35 -13.87
C ASP A 122 -3.13 -13.04 -13.76
N ILE A 123 -3.17 -12.40 -12.58
CA ILE A 123 -3.87 -11.12 -12.39
C ILE A 123 -3.28 -10.02 -13.27
N PHE A 124 -1.95 -9.95 -13.38
CA PHE A 124 -1.28 -8.96 -14.21
C PHE A 124 -1.55 -9.10 -15.71
N GLU A 125 -1.73 -10.35 -16.17
CA GLU A 125 -2.12 -10.66 -17.55
C GLU A 125 -3.63 -10.52 -17.80
N GLY A 126 -4.42 -10.13 -16.79
CA GLY A 126 -5.87 -9.99 -16.90
C GLY A 126 -6.68 -11.27 -16.63
N ASN A 127 -6.02 -12.37 -16.28
CA ASN A 127 -6.64 -13.66 -15.94
C ASN A 127 -7.17 -13.66 -14.49
N TYR A 128 -8.04 -12.71 -14.15
CA TYR A 128 -8.43 -12.41 -12.77
C TYR A 128 -9.05 -13.59 -12.01
N ALA A 129 -9.88 -14.40 -12.66
CA ALA A 129 -10.53 -15.55 -12.01
C ALA A 129 -9.51 -16.64 -11.62
N SER A 130 -8.64 -17.03 -12.55
CA SER A 130 -7.55 -18.00 -12.28
C SER A 130 -6.60 -17.46 -11.23
N GLY A 131 -6.18 -16.20 -11.38
CA GLY A 131 -5.23 -15.58 -10.48
C GLY A 131 -5.75 -15.45 -9.06
N ARG A 132 -7.02 -15.04 -8.90
CA ARG A 132 -7.71 -15.01 -7.61
C ARG A 132 -7.77 -16.40 -6.97
N ALA A 133 -8.19 -17.43 -7.70
CA ALA A 133 -8.27 -18.78 -7.18
C ALA A 133 -6.92 -19.29 -6.67
N ARG A 134 -5.83 -19.07 -7.43
CA ARG A 134 -4.46 -19.42 -7.00
C ARG A 134 -4.03 -18.66 -5.75
N CYS A 135 -4.30 -17.35 -5.68
CA CYS A 135 -4.00 -16.55 -4.50
C CYS A 135 -4.81 -17.01 -3.28
N GLU A 136 -6.07 -17.40 -3.45
CA GLU A 136 -6.92 -17.94 -2.36
C GLU A 136 -6.39 -19.29 -1.85
N ASP A 137 -5.92 -20.17 -2.74
CA ASP A 137 -5.26 -21.42 -2.35
C ASP A 137 -3.95 -21.18 -1.57
N GLY A 138 -3.10 -20.28 -2.07
CA GLY A 138 -1.86 -19.89 -1.39
C GLY A 138 -2.13 -19.25 -0.03
N LEU A 139 -3.13 -18.37 0.05
CA LEU A 139 -3.57 -17.71 1.29
C LEU A 139 -4.03 -18.73 2.33
N ARG A 140 -4.82 -19.73 1.92
CA ARG A 140 -5.29 -20.80 2.82
C ARG A 140 -4.12 -21.59 3.43
N LEU A 141 -3.12 -21.95 2.63
CA LEU A 141 -1.91 -22.62 3.13
C LEU A 141 -1.12 -21.69 4.07
N ALA A 142 -0.92 -20.43 3.68
CA ALA A 142 -0.18 -19.47 4.49
C ALA A 142 -0.86 -19.19 5.85
N GLN A 143 -2.19 -19.18 5.91
CA GLN A 143 -2.96 -19.06 7.15
C GLN A 143 -2.75 -20.26 8.08
N GLN A 144 -2.71 -21.48 7.54
CA GLN A 144 -2.41 -22.69 8.33
C GLN A 144 -1.01 -22.62 8.94
N LEU A 145 -0.04 -22.11 8.17
CA LEU A 145 1.36 -21.97 8.57
C LEU A 145 1.64 -20.71 9.42
N ARG A 146 0.67 -19.79 9.50
CA ARG A 146 0.81 -18.46 10.13
C ARG A 146 1.94 -17.63 9.52
N ASP A 147 2.16 -17.76 8.21
CA ASP A 147 3.11 -16.92 7.47
C ASP A 147 2.47 -15.58 7.12
N HIS A 148 2.70 -14.59 7.98
CA HIS A 148 2.12 -13.25 7.83
C HIS A 148 2.52 -12.54 6.52
N PHE A 149 3.71 -12.82 5.98
CA PHE A 149 4.16 -12.18 4.74
C PHE A 149 3.43 -12.73 3.52
N VAL A 150 3.30 -14.06 3.45
CA VAL A 150 2.58 -14.70 2.34
C VAL A 150 1.07 -14.41 2.42
N ILE A 151 0.50 -14.36 3.63
CA ILE A 151 -0.88 -13.91 3.85
C ILE A 151 -1.06 -12.49 3.30
N TRP A 152 -0.21 -11.54 3.70
CA TRP A 152 -0.27 -10.16 3.19
C TRP A 152 -0.18 -10.09 1.67
N ASN A 153 0.78 -10.81 1.06
CA ASN A 153 0.98 -10.78 -0.38
C ASN A 153 -0.24 -11.32 -1.13
N GLY A 154 -0.82 -12.44 -0.68
CA GLY A 154 -2.04 -13.01 -1.25
C GLY A 154 -3.24 -12.06 -1.14
N LEU A 155 -3.46 -11.44 0.03
CA LEU A 155 -4.54 -10.48 0.25
C LEU A 155 -4.44 -9.26 -0.67
N ASN A 156 -3.24 -8.71 -0.88
CA ASN A 156 -3.06 -7.58 -1.79
C ASN A 156 -3.28 -7.96 -3.25
N ALA A 157 -2.84 -9.14 -3.68
CA ALA A 157 -3.09 -9.62 -5.04
C ALA A 157 -4.60 -9.77 -5.30
N ILE A 158 -5.35 -10.36 -4.37
CA ILE A 158 -6.80 -10.50 -4.47
C ILE A 158 -7.48 -9.11 -4.48
N ALA A 159 -7.04 -8.18 -3.63
CA ALA A 159 -7.56 -6.82 -3.62
C ALA A 159 -7.33 -6.11 -4.97
N LEU A 160 -6.15 -6.26 -5.56
CA LEU A 160 -5.84 -5.69 -6.87
C LEU A 160 -6.73 -6.27 -7.98
N ALA A 161 -6.92 -7.59 -8.00
CA ALA A 161 -7.81 -8.24 -8.96
C ALA A 161 -9.25 -7.73 -8.81
N ALA A 162 -9.73 -7.62 -7.57
CA ALA A 162 -11.05 -7.09 -7.26
C ALA A 162 -11.21 -5.62 -7.72
N LEU A 163 -10.17 -4.79 -7.53
CA LEU A 163 -10.18 -3.40 -8.00
C LEU A 163 -10.31 -3.31 -9.52
N ALA A 164 -9.56 -4.14 -10.26
CA ALA A 164 -9.68 -4.20 -11.71
C ALA A 164 -11.08 -4.61 -12.18
N GLN A 165 -11.75 -5.49 -11.43
CA GLN A 165 -13.12 -5.94 -11.69
C GLN A 165 -14.20 -4.99 -11.13
N GLY A 166 -13.83 -3.96 -10.37
CA GLY A 166 -14.78 -3.03 -9.72
C GLY A 166 -15.48 -3.60 -8.47
N ASP A 167 -15.01 -4.73 -7.92
CA ASP A 167 -15.53 -5.32 -6.68
C ASP A 167 -14.95 -4.61 -5.45
N LEU A 168 -15.47 -3.41 -5.18
CA LEU A 168 -15.01 -2.56 -4.07
C LEU A 168 -15.21 -3.20 -2.69
N ALA A 169 -16.20 -4.09 -2.55
CA ALA A 169 -16.45 -4.80 -1.30
C ALA A 169 -15.30 -5.76 -0.96
N THR A 170 -14.85 -6.54 -1.95
CA THR A 170 -13.69 -7.41 -1.78
C THR A 170 -12.41 -6.60 -1.58
N VAL A 171 -12.20 -5.51 -2.32
CA VAL A 171 -11.05 -4.61 -2.12
C VAL A 171 -10.98 -4.18 -0.65
N ARG A 172 -12.08 -3.59 -0.15
CA ARG A 172 -12.16 -3.10 1.24
C ARG A 172 -11.88 -4.21 2.25
N ALA A 173 -12.54 -5.36 2.11
CA ALA A 173 -12.41 -6.46 3.06
C ALA A 173 -10.96 -6.97 3.14
N ARG A 174 -10.33 -7.21 1.99
CA ARG A 174 -8.96 -7.75 1.92
C ARG A 174 -7.90 -6.74 2.34
N SER A 175 -8.11 -5.45 2.05
CA SER A 175 -7.19 -4.41 2.52
C SER A 175 -7.22 -4.22 4.04
N TYR A 176 -8.39 -4.27 4.69
CA TYR A 176 -8.45 -4.25 6.16
C TYR A 176 -7.87 -5.50 6.79
N GLU A 177 -8.14 -6.68 6.23
CA GLU A 177 -7.53 -7.93 6.68
C GLU A 177 -6.00 -7.86 6.59
N SER A 178 -5.48 -7.35 5.47
CA SER A 178 -4.05 -7.16 5.22
C SER A 178 -3.39 -6.24 6.26
N LEU A 179 -4.04 -5.12 6.61
CA LEU A 179 -3.57 -4.22 7.67
C LEU A 179 -3.56 -4.89 9.06
N ASN A 180 -4.56 -5.74 9.35
CA ASN A 180 -4.64 -6.46 10.63
C ASN A 180 -3.55 -7.55 10.75
N VAL A 181 -3.24 -8.25 9.66
CA VAL A 181 -2.22 -9.33 9.63
C VAL A 181 -0.82 -8.78 9.92
N LEU A 182 -0.49 -7.62 9.36
CA LEU A 182 0.84 -7.01 9.52
C LEU A 182 1.01 -6.23 10.85
N GLY A 183 -0.10 -5.82 11.46
CA GLY A 183 -0.09 -4.88 12.57
C GLY A 183 0.66 -3.58 12.23
N HIS A 184 1.41 -3.04 13.20
CA HIS A 184 2.06 -1.73 13.09
C HIS A 184 3.42 -1.68 12.37
N ARG A 185 3.92 -2.78 11.76
CA ARG A 185 5.39 -2.90 11.55
C ARG A 185 5.95 -2.99 10.13
N VAL A 186 5.23 -3.37 9.08
CA VAL A 186 5.80 -3.45 7.70
C VAL A 186 4.72 -3.31 6.62
N MET A 187 5.02 -2.78 5.43
CA MET A 187 4.24 -2.86 4.18
C MET A 187 2.75 -2.38 4.19
N GLN A 188 2.48 -1.22 4.81
CA GLN A 188 1.10 -0.69 4.90
C GLN A 188 0.65 0.14 3.69
N ALA A 189 1.58 0.62 2.85
CA ALA A 189 1.27 1.52 1.75
C ALA A 189 0.29 0.92 0.72
N GLY A 190 0.48 -0.35 0.35
CA GLY A 190 -0.39 -1.04 -0.63
C GLY A 190 -1.84 -1.16 -0.15
N PRO A 191 -2.11 -1.73 1.04
CA PRO A 191 -3.47 -1.79 1.58
C PRO A 191 -4.12 -0.41 1.75
N LEU A 192 -3.37 0.61 2.16
CA LEU A 192 -3.88 1.97 2.30
C LEU A 192 -4.22 2.60 0.95
N HIS A 193 -3.42 2.36 -0.09
CA HIS A 193 -3.74 2.77 -1.45
C HIS A 193 -5.04 2.13 -1.93
N MET A 194 -5.22 0.83 -1.75
CA MET A 194 -6.46 0.14 -2.14
C MET A 194 -7.69 0.72 -1.40
N LEU A 195 -7.58 1.04 -0.11
CA LEU A 195 -8.66 1.71 0.63
C LEU A 195 -8.93 3.13 0.13
N ALA A 196 -7.90 3.85 -0.33
CA ALA A 196 -8.07 5.15 -0.95
C ALA A 196 -8.84 5.05 -2.29
N GLU A 197 -8.56 4.04 -3.12
CA GLU A 197 -9.29 3.79 -4.36
C GLU A 197 -10.78 3.49 -4.10
N VAL A 198 -11.08 2.70 -3.06
CA VAL A 198 -12.46 2.47 -2.61
C VAL A 198 -13.14 3.78 -2.19
N ALA A 199 -12.46 4.59 -1.37
CA ALA A 199 -13.01 5.85 -0.90
C ALA A 199 -13.22 6.87 -2.04
N ILE A 200 -12.32 6.89 -3.04
CA ILE A 200 -12.48 7.67 -4.28
C ILE A 200 -13.74 7.22 -5.04
N ALA A 201 -13.94 5.92 -5.20
CA ALA A 201 -15.07 5.37 -5.93
C ALA A 201 -16.41 5.69 -5.25
N GLU A 202 -16.42 5.75 -3.91
CA GLU A 202 -17.60 6.11 -3.10
C GLU A 202 -17.82 7.62 -2.95
N GLY A 203 -16.86 8.45 -3.36
CA GLY A 203 -16.93 9.90 -3.21
C GLY A 203 -16.49 10.44 -1.84
N ASP A 204 -16.00 9.59 -0.93
CA ASP A 204 -15.39 10.02 0.33
C ASP A 204 -13.92 10.44 0.11
N TYR A 205 -13.75 11.58 -0.54
CA TYR A 205 -12.43 12.14 -0.86
C TYR A 205 -11.60 12.47 0.39
N ALA A 206 -12.26 12.78 1.51
CA ALA A 206 -11.59 13.01 2.79
C ALA A 206 -11.00 11.71 3.37
N ALA A 207 -11.71 10.58 3.30
CA ALA A 207 -11.16 9.28 3.66
C ALA A 207 -10.03 8.85 2.71
N ALA A 208 -10.20 9.04 1.40
CA ALA A 208 -9.16 8.76 0.41
C ALA A 208 -7.87 9.53 0.74
N ARG A 209 -7.99 10.84 0.98
CA ARG A 209 -6.87 11.69 1.39
C ARG A 209 -6.17 11.17 2.65
N ARG A 210 -6.93 10.82 3.69
CA ARG A 210 -6.37 10.30 4.95
C ARG A 210 -5.58 9.00 4.73
N HIS A 211 -6.09 8.09 3.92
CA HIS A 211 -5.39 6.83 3.64
C HIS A 211 -4.08 7.06 2.87
N LEU A 212 -4.09 7.94 1.87
CA LEU A 212 -2.88 8.28 1.11
C LEU A 212 -1.84 9.03 1.96
N ASP A 213 -2.26 9.91 2.86
CA ASP A 213 -1.35 10.57 3.80
C ASP A 213 -0.70 9.58 4.77
N GLN A 214 -1.47 8.61 5.27
CA GLN A 214 -0.94 7.51 6.08
C GLN A 214 0.08 6.67 5.31
N ALA A 215 -0.19 6.38 4.03
CA ALA A 215 0.72 5.63 3.18
C ALA A 215 2.04 6.39 2.94
N LEU A 216 1.98 7.69 2.61
CA LEU A 216 3.18 8.53 2.47
C LEU A 216 3.96 8.66 3.78
N ALA A 217 3.28 8.79 4.93
CA ALA A 217 3.94 8.84 6.23
C ALA A 217 4.68 7.53 6.54
N PHE A 218 4.12 6.39 6.14
CA PHE A 218 4.81 5.11 6.23
C PHE A 218 6.05 5.07 5.32
N LEU A 219 5.91 5.47 4.05
CA LEU A 219 6.99 5.42 3.05
C LEU A 219 8.14 6.40 3.32
N ALA A 220 7.87 7.51 4.00
CA ALA A 220 8.92 8.43 4.45
C ALA A 220 9.97 7.74 5.33
N ASN A 221 9.59 6.69 6.07
CA ASN A 221 10.51 5.91 6.91
C ASN A 221 11.25 4.80 6.14
N THR A 222 10.75 4.39 4.97
CA THR A 222 11.34 3.29 4.17
C THR A 222 12.19 3.79 3.01
N GLY A 223 11.97 5.02 2.55
CA GLY A 223 12.68 5.60 1.41
C GLY A 223 12.44 4.85 0.11
N ASP A 224 11.29 4.17 -0.05
CA ASP A 224 10.93 3.41 -1.26
C ASP A 224 10.31 4.34 -2.32
N PRO A 225 11.05 4.73 -3.37
CA PRO A 225 10.64 5.81 -4.27
C PRO A 225 9.64 5.33 -5.31
N VAL A 226 9.66 4.03 -5.63
CA VAL A 226 8.68 3.39 -6.51
C VAL A 226 7.32 3.40 -5.82
N ALA A 227 7.30 3.01 -4.54
CA ALA A 227 6.08 3.06 -3.76
C ALA A 227 5.56 4.49 -3.56
N THR A 228 6.45 5.44 -3.34
CA THR A 228 6.06 6.85 -3.22
C THR A 228 5.50 7.38 -4.55
N ALA A 229 6.08 7.04 -5.69
CA ALA A 229 5.54 7.43 -7.00
C ALA A 229 4.12 6.87 -7.24
N GLN A 230 3.83 5.65 -6.76
CA GLN A 230 2.46 5.10 -6.79
C GLN A 230 1.51 5.90 -5.91
N MET A 231 1.94 6.34 -4.72
CA MET A 231 1.09 7.18 -3.87
C MET A 231 0.85 8.55 -4.52
N VAL A 232 1.86 9.13 -5.19
CA VAL A 232 1.71 10.37 -5.97
C VAL A 232 0.70 10.20 -7.10
N GLU A 233 0.70 9.06 -7.79
CA GLU A 233 -0.30 8.74 -8.80
C GLU A 233 -1.71 8.56 -8.22
N ALA A 234 -1.84 7.91 -7.06
CA ALA A 234 -3.12 7.81 -6.36
C ALA A 234 -3.64 9.19 -5.93
N PHE A 235 -2.74 10.11 -5.55
CA PHE A 235 -3.08 11.52 -5.33
C PHE A 235 -3.52 12.23 -6.62
N ALA A 236 -2.91 11.91 -7.76
CA ALA A 236 -3.36 12.41 -9.06
C ALA A 236 -4.79 11.95 -9.38
N HIS A 237 -5.11 10.68 -9.13
CA HIS A 237 -6.46 10.16 -9.29
C HIS A 237 -7.44 10.92 -8.37
N LEU A 238 -7.11 11.09 -7.08
CA LEU A 238 -7.92 11.88 -6.15
C LEU A 238 -8.13 13.32 -6.64
N ALA A 239 -7.07 13.99 -7.09
CA ALA A 239 -7.12 15.36 -7.64
C ALA A 239 -8.07 15.46 -8.83
N SER A 240 -8.07 14.47 -9.72
CA SER A 240 -9.00 14.46 -10.87
C SER A 240 -10.46 14.38 -10.43
N ARG A 241 -10.75 13.69 -9.32
CA ARG A 241 -12.11 13.50 -8.81
C ARG A 241 -12.63 14.70 -8.03
N VAL A 242 -11.75 15.53 -7.47
CA VAL A 242 -12.12 16.82 -6.85
C VAL A 242 -12.11 18.00 -7.84
N GLY A 243 -11.76 17.78 -9.11
CA GLY A 243 -11.74 18.80 -10.16
C GLY A 243 -10.46 19.66 -10.22
N LEU A 244 -9.39 19.27 -9.53
CA LEU A 244 -8.08 19.92 -9.62
C LEU A 244 -7.27 19.33 -10.78
N SER A 245 -7.72 19.60 -12.00
CA SER A 245 -7.20 18.98 -13.22
C SER A 245 -5.72 19.25 -13.49
N ASP A 246 -5.24 20.45 -13.20
CA ASP A 246 -3.83 20.85 -13.35
C ASP A 246 -2.94 20.09 -12.36
N VAL A 247 -3.35 20.01 -11.10
CA VAL A 247 -2.66 19.25 -10.05
C VAL A 247 -2.65 17.77 -10.41
N ALA A 248 -3.78 17.22 -10.84
CA ALA A 248 -3.89 15.82 -11.24
C ALA A 248 -2.88 15.47 -12.35
N LEU A 249 -2.82 16.26 -13.42
CA LEU A 249 -1.93 15.99 -14.55
C LEU A 249 -0.46 16.22 -14.22
N ARG A 250 -0.14 17.20 -13.36
CA ARG A 250 1.23 17.41 -12.86
C ARG A 250 1.70 16.26 -11.98
N LEU A 251 0.87 15.80 -11.04
CA LEU A 251 1.20 14.66 -10.18
C LEU A 251 1.36 13.37 -11.01
N ALA A 252 0.49 13.17 -12.00
CA ALA A 252 0.57 12.02 -12.90
C ALA A 252 1.87 12.01 -13.75
N GLY A 253 2.25 13.17 -14.30
CA GLY A 253 3.51 13.34 -15.02
C GLY A 253 4.73 13.12 -14.13
N ALA A 254 4.71 13.63 -12.90
CA ALA A 254 5.78 13.40 -11.92
C ALA A 254 5.93 11.92 -11.55
N ALA A 255 4.80 11.23 -11.32
CA ALA A 255 4.80 9.80 -11.04
C ALA A 255 5.32 8.97 -12.22
N GLU A 256 5.01 9.35 -13.47
CA GLU A 256 5.58 8.72 -14.67
C GLU A 256 7.09 8.92 -14.76
N ALA A 257 7.57 10.16 -14.65
CA ALA A 257 9.00 10.46 -14.70
C ALA A 257 9.78 9.73 -13.59
N ALA A 258 9.19 9.62 -12.39
CA ALA A 258 9.79 8.87 -11.28
C ALA A 258 9.90 7.35 -11.55
N ARG A 259 9.01 6.79 -12.40
CA ARG A 259 9.09 5.39 -12.83
C ARG A 259 10.14 5.16 -13.91
N GLU A 260 10.33 6.13 -14.81
CA GLU A 260 11.30 6.06 -15.91
C GLU A 260 12.76 6.30 -15.47
N THR A 261 12.96 7.10 -14.42
CA THR A 261 14.30 7.49 -13.93
C THR A 261 15.06 6.38 -13.21
N ARG A 262 14.55 5.14 -13.18
CA ARG A 262 15.20 4.01 -12.52
C ARG A 262 15.26 2.76 -13.38
N ASP A 263 16.47 2.21 -13.47
CA ASP A 263 16.68 0.80 -13.78
C ASP A 263 15.85 -0.06 -12.80
N VAL A 264 14.91 -0.77 -13.40
CA VAL A 264 13.69 -1.35 -12.81
C VAL A 264 14.01 -2.53 -11.88
N VAL A 265 14.58 -2.35 -10.68
CA VAL A 265 14.89 -3.55 -9.85
C VAL A 265 14.67 -3.48 -8.33
N THR A 266 14.48 -2.33 -7.68
CA THR A 266 14.62 -2.30 -6.19
C THR A 266 13.37 -2.07 -5.35
N SER A 267 12.14 -2.20 -5.87
CA SER A 267 10.98 -2.20 -4.97
C SER A 267 10.66 -3.61 -4.46
N ARG A 268 11.02 -3.86 -3.20
CA ARG A 268 10.56 -5.02 -2.42
C ARG A 268 9.12 -4.85 -1.91
N SER A 269 8.56 -3.64 -2.03
CA SER A 269 7.44 -3.23 -1.19
C SER A 269 6.09 -3.24 -1.89
N LEU A 270 6.04 -3.20 -3.23
CA LEU A 270 4.75 -3.14 -3.93
C LEU A 270 4.70 -3.99 -5.21
N PRO A 271 3.63 -4.79 -5.39
CA PRO A 271 3.44 -5.66 -6.55
C PRO A 271 3.09 -4.90 -7.84
N LEU A 272 2.75 -3.61 -7.78
CA LEU A 272 2.36 -2.84 -8.96
C LEU A 272 3.59 -2.38 -9.73
N LEU A 273 4.22 -3.26 -10.52
CA LEU A 273 5.24 -2.80 -11.44
C LEU A 273 4.61 -1.83 -12.47
N PRO A 274 5.34 -0.78 -12.89
CA PRO A 274 4.93 0.17 -13.92
C PRO A 274 4.44 -0.43 -15.23
N HIS A 275 4.85 -1.67 -15.53
CA HIS A 275 4.76 -2.30 -16.84
C HIS A 275 3.62 -3.32 -16.98
N PHE A 276 2.81 -3.54 -15.93
CA PHE A 276 1.70 -4.47 -16.06
C PHE A 276 0.48 -3.83 -16.76
N PRO A 277 -0.17 -4.55 -17.70
CA PRO A 277 -1.39 -4.09 -18.36
C PRO A 277 -2.44 -3.57 -17.37
N ILE A 278 -2.69 -4.29 -16.26
CA ILE A 278 -3.62 -3.84 -15.22
C ILE A 278 -3.29 -2.45 -14.64
N SER A 279 -2.01 -2.14 -14.39
CA SER A 279 -1.59 -0.84 -13.86
C SER A 279 -1.83 0.28 -14.88
N ARG A 280 -1.60 -0.01 -16.16
CA ARG A 280 -1.89 0.90 -17.26
C ARG A 280 -3.40 1.11 -17.41
N ASP A 281 -4.17 0.04 -17.44
CA ASP A 281 -5.63 0.08 -17.61
C ASP A 281 -6.29 0.86 -16.46
N LEU A 282 -5.90 0.59 -15.21
CA LEU A 282 -6.39 1.32 -14.04
C LEU A 282 -6.08 2.82 -14.11
N ARG A 283 -4.91 3.20 -14.62
CA ARG A 283 -4.54 4.61 -14.84
C ARG A 283 -5.36 5.25 -15.95
N GLU A 284 -5.48 4.57 -17.09
CA GLU A 284 -6.20 5.09 -18.25
C GLU A 284 -7.68 5.34 -17.95
N ARG A 285 -8.30 4.56 -17.05
CA ARG A 285 -9.70 4.73 -16.60
C ARG A 285 -10.04 6.14 -16.12
N TRP A 286 -9.13 6.80 -15.40
CA TRP A 286 -9.37 8.16 -14.90
C TRP A 286 -8.60 9.22 -15.69
N LEU A 287 -7.44 8.87 -16.25
CA LEU A 287 -6.59 9.82 -16.96
C LEU A 287 -7.14 10.20 -18.34
N LEU A 288 -7.71 9.24 -19.08
CA LEU A 288 -8.23 9.50 -20.42
C LEU A 288 -9.43 10.48 -20.39
N PRO A 289 -10.48 10.27 -19.57
CA PRO A 289 -11.57 11.24 -19.46
C PRO A 289 -11.11 12.63 -19.02
N LEU A 290 -10.13 12.70 -18.10
CA LEU A 290 -9.56 13.97 -17.65
C LEU A 290 -8.90 14.72 -18.80
N ARG A 291 -8.03 14.06 -19.58
CA ARG A 291 -7.35 14.66 -20.74
C ARG A 291 -8.33 15.17 -21.79
N LEU A 292 -9.40 14.40 -22.05
CA LEU A 292 -10.47 14.81 -22.97
C LEU A 292 -11.24 16.03 -22.46
N THR A 293 -11.44 16.15 -21.15
CA THR A 293 -12.18 17.26 -20.55
C THR A 293 -11.39 18.57 -20.59
N VAL A 294 -10.07 18.51 -20.39
CA VAL A 294 -9.21 19.71 -20.34
C VAL A 294 -8.69 20.12 -21.71
N GLY A 295 -8.63 19.20 -22.67
CA GLY A 295 -8.05 19.42 -23.99
C GLY A 295 -6.57 19.03 -24.07
N GLU A 296 -6.11 18.66 -25.28
CA GLU A 296 -4.77 18.09 -25.48
C GLU A 296 -3.63 19.05 -25.14
N GLU A 297 -3.77 20.34 -25.47
CA GLU A 297 -2.71 21.35 -25.25
C GLU A 297 -2.46 21.59 -23.75
N ASP A 298 -3.52 21.86 -22.99
CA ASP A 298 -3.44 22.06 -21.54
C ASP A 298 -2.99 20.77 -20.84
N ALA A 299 -3.51 19.61 -21.27
CA ALA A 299 -3.09 18.32 -20.75
C ALA A 299 -1.59 18.08 -20.95
N ALA A 300 -1.08 18.33 -22.15
CA ALA A 300 0.34 18.17 -22.46
C ALA A 300 1.21 19.15 -21.66
N CYS A 301 0.77 20.40 -21.53
CA CYS A 301 1.45 21.44 -20.76
C CYS A 301 1.59 21.04 -19.28
N TRP A 302 0.48 20.69 -18.61
CA TRP A 302 0.49 20.30 -17.20
C TRP A 302 1.24 18.99 -16.96
N TRP A 303 1.13 18.03 -17.88
CA TRP A 303 1.92 16.79 -17.82
C TRP A 303 3.42 17.06 -17.88
N ALA A 304 3.86 17.89 -18.84
CA ALA A 304 5.27 18.28 -18.99
C ALA A 304 5.78 19.04 -17.75
N ALA A 305 4.97 19.94 -17.20
CA ALA A 305 5.27 20.64 -15.95
C ALA A 305 5.36 19.68 -14.74
N GLY A 306 4.63 18.57 -14.77
CA GLY A 306 4.74 17.49 -13.79
C GLY A 306 6.02 16.69 -13.91
N ARG A 307 6.41 16.34 -15.14
CA ARG A 307 7.59 15.50 -15.42
C ARG A 307 8.92 16.10 -14.95
N VAL A 308 8.98 17.42 -14.75
CA VAL A 308 10.18 18.11 -14.23
C VAL A 308 10.23 18.18 -12.70
N LEU A 309 9.16 17.79 -12.00
CA LEU A 309 9.14 17.75 -10.54
C LEU A 309 9.95 16.56 -10.03
N SER A 310 10.77 16.81 -9.01
CA SER A 310 11.28 15.74 -8.17
C SER A 310 10.15 15.06 -7.41
N LEU A 311 10.40 13.84 -6.95
CA LEU A 311 9.41 13.07 -6.20
C LEU A 311 9.00 13.77 -4.89
N ASP A 312 9.92 14.46 -4.23
CA ASP A 312 9.64 15.24 -3.02
C ASP A 312 8.79 16.49 -3.32
N GLU A 313 9.03 17.17 -4.44
CA GLU A 313 8.20 18.29 -4.90
C GLU A 313 6.79 17.82 -5.27
N ALA A 314 6.66 16.65 -5.90
CA ALA A 314 5.37 16.05 -6.21
C ALA A 314 4.61 15.68 -4.92
N VAL A 315 5.28 15.12 -3.91
CA VAL A 315 4.70 14.86 -2.59
C VAL A 315 4.28 16.17 -1.91
N ALA A 316 5.09 17.22 -2.00
CA ALA A 316 4.76 18.53 -1.45
C ALA A 316 3.53 19.15 -2.14
N LEU A 317 3.46 19.07 -3.47
CA LEU A 317 2.31 19.51 -4.27
C LEU A 317 1.04 18.75 -3.87
N ALA A 318 1.12 17.42 -3.74
CA ALA A 318 -0.01 16.63 -3.27
C ALA A 318 -0.45 17.06 -1.87
N ARG A 319 0.49 17.38 -0.96
CA ARG A 319 0.18 17.78 0.42
C ARG A 319 -0.41 19.18 0.58
N SER A 320 0.03 20.12 -0.23
CA SER A 320 -0.46 21.50 -0.20
C SER A 320 -1.81 21.67 -0.90
N SER A 321 -2.17 20.75 -1.80
CA SER A 321 -3.43 20.79 -2.54
C SER A 321 -4.61 20.41 -1.65
N VAL A 322 -5.71 21.17 -1.73
CA VAL A 322 -6.96 20.86 -1.03
C VAL A 322 -7.67 19.74 -1.77
N LEU A 323 -7.29 18.50 -1.44
CA LEU A 323 -7.80 17.27 -2.06
C LEU A 323 -8.99 16.66 -1.31
N ALA A 324 -9.79 17.52 -0.66
CA ALA A 324 -11.08 17.17 -0.10
C ALA A 324 -12.17 17.83 -0.97
N ALA A 325 -13.37 17.24 -1.01
CA ALA A 325 -14.50 17.94 -1.62
C ALA A 325 -14.60 19.33 -0.98
N PRO A 326 -14.72 20.42 -1.78
CA PRO A 326 -15.26 21.64 -1.21
C PRO A 326 -16.61 21.28 -0.60
N ASP A 327 -16.83 21.61 0.68
CA ASP A 327 -18.18 21.64 1.22
C ASP A 327 -19.07 22.36 0.19
N SER A 328 -20.31 21.92 -0.02
CA SER A 328 -21.20 22.49 -1.05
C SER A 328 -21.32 24.03 -0.97
N THR A 329 -20.96 24.60 0.18
CA THR A 329 -20.74 26.02 0.45
C THR A 329 -19.66 26.69 -0.42
N THR A 330 -18.54 26.04 -0.72
CA THR A 330 -17.40 26.64 -1.45
C THR A 330 -17.67 26.75 -2.95
N GLN A 331 -18.49 25.86 -3.53
CA GLN A 331 -18.93 25.97 -4.93
C GLN A 331 -19.95 27.12 -5.14
N LEU A 332 -20.76 27.42 -4.12
CA LEU A 332 -21.68 28.57 -4.15
C LEU A 332 -20.96 29.92 -3.98
N LEU A 333 -19.84 29.95 -3.23
CA LEU A 333 -19.06 31.17 -3.03
C LEU A 333 -18.22 31.56 -4.27
N ALA A 334 -17.81 30.60 -5.10
CA ALA A 334 -17.06 30.88 -6.34
C ALA A 334 -17.94 31.50 -7.45
N ALA A 335 -19.27 31.33 -7.39
CA ALA A 335 -20.21 31.81 -8.40
C ALA A 335 -20.85 33.18 -8.10
N GLY A 336 -20.52 33.82 -6.98
CA GLY A 336 -21.25 34.99 -6.47
C GLY A 336 -20.37 36.11 -5.93
N SER A 337 -19.42 36.61 -6.71
CA SER A 337 -18.74 37.88 -6.41
C SER A 337 -19.64 39.06 -6.75
N GLY A 338 -20.46 39.48 -5.79
CA GLY A 338 -21.27 40.69 -5.91
C GLY A 338 -21.87 41.16 -4.58
N GLY A 339 -21.21 42.13 -3.94
CA GLY A 339 -21.85 43.10 -3.06
C GLY A 339 -21.91 42.80 -1.55
N LEU A 340 -20.98 43.43 -0.82
CA LEU A 340 -21.10 44.10 0.50
C LEU A 340 -21.81 43.43 1.70
N SER A 341 -21.03 43.39 2.80
CA SER A 341 -21.39 43.62 4.22
C SER A 341 -21.75 42.41 5.11
N GLU A 342 -20.87 42.22 6.09
CA GLU A 342 -20.95 41.58 7.43
C GLU A 342 -22.24 40.88 7.87
N ALA A 343 -22.12 39.58 8.20
CA ALA A 343 -22.35 39.01 9.55
C ALA A 343 -21.98 37.50 9.57
N PRO A 344 -21.40 36.96 10.67
CA PRO A 344 -20.96 35.56 10.73
C PRO A 344 -22.15 34.60 10.95
N ARG A 345 -22.31 33.57 10.11
CA ARG A 345 -23.28 32.49 10.32
C ARG A 345 -22.62 31.22 10.84
N GLN A 346 -23.17 30.79 11.98
CA GLN A 346 -22.90 29.66 12.86
C GLN A 346 -22.68 28.30 12.18
N MET A 347 -21.68 27.55 12.68
CA MET A 347 -21.64 26.08 12.60
C MET A 347 -22.54 25.51 13.70
N ASP A 348 -23.28 24.45 13.38
CA ASP A 348 -24.18 23.76 14.32
C ASP A 348 -23.43 23.26 15.56
N ALA A 349 -23.64 23.99 16.65
CA ALA A 349 -23.32 23.57 18.00
C ALA A 349 -24.42 22.63 18.51
N GLY A 350 -24.05 21.44 18.97
CA GLY A 350 -24.94 20.63 19.82
C GLY A 350 -25.32 21.44 21.09
N PRO A 351 -26.46 21.16 21.72
CA PRO A 351 -26.99 21.97 22.83
C PRO A 351 -26.11 21.78 24.07
N GLY A 352 -25.05 22.57 24.18
CA GLY A 352 -24.05 22.45 25.23
C GLY A 352 -22.84 23.32 24.96
N GLY A 353 -23.06 24.64 24.90
CA GLY A 353 -22.14 25.79 25.08
C GLY A 353 -20.70 25.81 24.54
N ALA A 354 -19.96 24.69 24.50
CA ALA A 354 -18.52 24.61 24.28
C ALA A 354 -18.11 23.93 22.95
N GLY A 355 -19.00 23.83 21.95
CA GLY A 355 -18.67 23.21 20.66
C GLY A 355 -18.44 21.70 20.76
N LEU A 356 -19.14 21.05 21.69
CA LEU A 356 -19.14 19.59 21.80
C LEU A 356 -19.82 18.96 20.60
N THR A 357 -19.18 17.92 20.06
CA THR A 357 -19.79 17.09 19.03
C THR A 357 -20.93 16.27 19.62
N SER A 358 -21.85 15.78 18.78
CA SER A 358 -22.96 14.93 19.22
C SER A 358 -22.48 13.72 20.03
N ARG A 359 -21.36 13.11 19.63
CA ARG A 359 -20.78 11.94 20.31
C ARG A 359 -20.13 12.29 21.65
N GLU A 360 -19.50 13.46 21.76
CA GLU A 360 -18.95 13.94 23.04
C GLU A 360 -20.08 14.33 24.00
N THR A 361 -21.20 14.83 23.48
CA THR A 361 -22.40 15.15 24.27
C THR A 361 -23.06 13.89 24.84
N GLU A 362 -23.21 12.84 24.04
CA GLU A 362 -23.68 11.53 24.53
C GLU A 362 -22.79 10.96 25.65
N VAL A 363 -21.47 10.99 25.45
CA VAL A 363 -20.50 10.54 26.46
C VAL A 363 -20.59 11.40 27.72
N LEU A 364 -20.74 12.73 27.59
CA LEU A 364 -20.90 13.64 28.73
C LEU A 364 -22.15 13.35 29.55
N ARG A 365 -23.29 13.03 28.90
CA ARG A 365 -24.53 12.66 29.61
C ARG A 365 -24.34 11.39 30.44
N LEU A 366 -23.74 10.35 29.86
CA LEU A 366 -23.53 9.09 30.56
C LEU A 366 -22.51 9.22 31.71
N VAL A 367 -21.48 10.06 31.52
CA VAL A 367 -20.55 10.44 32.59
C VAL A 367 -21.29 11.14 33.73
N ALA A 368 -22.19 12.07 33.42
CA ALA A 368 -22.96 12.82 34.41
C ALA A 368 -24.02 11.96 35.14
N GLN A 369 -24.53 10.91 34.49
CA GLN A 369 -25.39 9.88 35.11
C GLN A 369 -24.62 8.93 36.04
N GLY A 370 -23.29 9.11 36.18
CA GLY A 370 -22.48 8.35 37.13
C GLY A 370 -21.90 7.06 36.58
N GLN A 371 -22.12 6.71 35.30
CA GLN A 371 -21.60 5.48 34.72
C GLN A 371 -20.07 5.41 34.69
N SER A 372 -19.54 4.19 34.71
CA SER A 372 -18.11 3.89 34.54
C SER A 372 -17.74 3.77 33.06
N ASN A 373 -16.44 3.94 32.72
CA ASN A 373 -15.97 3.84 31.34
C ASN A 373 -16.31 2.49 30.67
N LYS A 374 -16.45 1.41 31.45
CA LYS A 374 -16.85 0.09 30.95
C LYS A 374 -18.34 0.02 30.61
N GLU A 375 -19.19 0.65 31.42
CA GLU A 375 -20.64 0.71 31.18
C GLU A 375 -20.95 1.61 29.98
N ILE A 376 -20.31 2.77 29.90
CA ILE A 376 -20.42 3.68 28.75
C ILE A 376 -19.98 2.98 27.46
N ALA A 377 -18.90 2.20 27.52
CA ALA A 377 -18.42 1.43 26.38
C ALA A 377 -19.42 0.36 25.93
N ALA A 378 -20.06 -0.33 26.88
CA ALA A 378 -21.10 -1.32 26.58
C ALA A 378 -22.36 -0.67 25.98
N GLU A 379 -22.82 0.45 26.56
CA GLU A 379 -24.03 1.15 26.12
C GLU A 379 -23.87 1.81 24.75
N LEU A 380 -22.70 2.36 24.46
CA LEU A 380 -22.41 2.99 23.18
C LEU A 380 -21.87 2.03 22.12
N VAL A 381 -21.74 0.74 22.45
CA VAL A 381 -21.13 -0.31 21.60
C VAL A 381 -19.73 0.11 21.10
N LEU A 382 -18.88 0.53 22.03
CA LEU A 382 -17.51 0.99 21.79
C LEU A 382 -16.49 0.22 22.63
N SER A 383 -15.21 0.31 22.26
CA SER A 383 -14.14 -0.16 23.14
C SER A 383 -13.93 0.82 24.31
N VAL A 384 -13.51 0.31 25.48
CA VAL A 384 -13.19 1.15 26.66
C VAL A 384 -12.13 2.21 26.33
N ARG A 385 -11.14 1.87 25.51
CA ARG A 385 -10.09 2.79 25.06
C ARG A 385 -10.64 3.93 24.18
N THR A 386 -11.68 3.65 23.40
CA THR A 386 -12.36 4.67 22.59
C THR A 386 -13.12 5.64 23.49
N VAL A 387 -13.79 5.13 24.52
CA VAL A 387 -14.49 5.95 25.53
C VAL A 387 -13.50 6.82 26.31
N GLU A 388 -12.36 6.28 26.74
CA GLU A 388 -11.30 7.04 27.40
C GLU A 388 -10.81 8.21 26.54
N ARG A 389 -10.59 7.97 25.23
CA ARG A 389 -10.22 9.03 24.29
C ARG A 389 -11.31 10.09 24.14
N HIS A 390 -12.58 9.71 24.08
CA HIS A 390 -13.69 10.67 24.03
C HIS A 390 -13.78 11.50 25.32
N ILE A 391 -13.55 10.90 26.49
CA ILE A 391 -13.52 11.61 27.78
C ILE A 391 -12.35 12.59 27.84
N THR A 392 -11.16 12.21 27.38
CA THR A 392 -10.00 13.13 27.33
C THR A 392 -10.27 14.33 26.43
N ASN A 393 -10.81 14.10 25.23
CA ASN A 393 -11.14 15.18 24.30
C ASN A 393 -12.28 16.07 24.82
N LEU A 394 -13.30 15.46 25.43
CA LEU A 394 -14.39 16.16 26.09
C LEU A 394 -13.86 17.07 27.19
N TYR A 395 -13.06 16.54 28.13
CA TYR A 395 -12.50 17.33 29.24
C TYR A 395 -11.66 18.49 28.75
N GLY A 396 -10.86 18.30 27.70
CA GLY A 396 -10.10 19.38 27.08
C GLY A 396 -10.97 20.48 26.48
N LYS A 397 -12.17 20.15 25.98
CA LYS A 397 -13.11 21.12 25.38
C LYS A 397 -13.94 21.88 26.40
N ILE A 398 -14.28 21.27 27.54
CA ILE A 398 -15.06 21.92 28.60
C ILE A 398 -14.19 22.39 29.78
N ASP A 399 -12.86 22.32 29.66
CA ASP A 399 -11.88 22.62 30.70
C ASP A 399 -12.18 21.91 32.05
N ALA A 400 -12.64 20.66 31.97
CA ALA A 400 -12.95 19.85 33.15
C ALA A 400 -11.71 19.13 33.66
N ARG A 401 -11.47 19.17 34.98
CA ARG A 401 -10.33 18.48 35.61
C ARG A 401 -10.68 17.08 36.10
N GLY A 402 -11.94 16.69 35.96
CA GLY A 402 -12.42 15.36 36.31
C GLY A 402 -13.93 15.20 36.16
N LYS A 403 -14.41 14.04 36.58
CA LYS A 403 -15.83 13.64 36.45
C LYS A 403 -16.79 14.58 37.17
N ALA A 404 -16.38 15.17 38.30
CA ALA A 404 -17.19 16.13 39.05
C ALA A 404 -17.44 17.43 38.24
N ASP A 405 -16.39 18.00 37.65
CA ASP A 405 -16.49 19.22 36.83
C ASP A 405 -17.31 18.97 35.56
N ALA A 406 -17.12 17.82 34.92
CA ALA A 406 -17.91 17.43 33.75
C ALA A 406 -19.40 17.23 34.08
N THR A 407 -19.71 16.64 35.24
CA THR A 407 -21.10 16.48 35.71
C THR A 407 -21.75 17.83 36.00
N ALA A 408 -21.03 18.74 36.67
CA ALA A 408 -21.51 20.09 36.94
C ALA A 408 -21.75 20.88 35.64
N TYR A 409 -20.87 20.73 34.65
CA TYR A 409 -21.04 21.33 33.32
C TYR A 409 -22.30 20.81 32.62
N ALA A 410 -22.55 19.49 32.67
CA ALA A 410 -23.73 18.88 32.04
C ALA A 410 -25.05 19.37 32.65
N ILE A 411 -25.12 19.49 33.99
CA ILE A 411 -26.29 20.01 34.70
C ILE A 411 -26.51 21.49 34.37
N HIS A 412 -25.45 22.31 34.41
CA HIS A 412 -25.54 23.74 34.12
C HIS A 412 -26.03 24.03 32.69
N HIS A 413 -25.79 23.11 31.75
CA HIS A 413 -26.20 23.23 30.35
C HIS A 413 -27.45 22.40 30.00
N GLY A 414 -28.16 21.84 30.99
CA GLY A 414 -29.42 21.11 30.78
C GLY A 414 -29.29 19.83 29.96
N LEU A 415 -28.13 19.18 30.02
CA LEU A 415 -27.84 17.94 29.30
C LEU A 415 -28.31 16.68 30.03
N VAL A 416 -28.71 16.82 31.30
CA VAL A 416 -29.19 15.75 32.20
C VAL A 416 -30.21 16.30 33.18
#